data_AF-C3Z2W4-F1
#
_entry.id   AF-C3Z2W4-F1
#
_cell.length_a   1.000
_cell.length_b   1.000
_cell.length_c   1.000
_cell.angle_alpha   90.00
_cell.angle_beta   90.00
_cell.angle_gamma   90.00
#
_symmetry.space_group_name_H-M   'P 1'
#
loop_
_entity.id
_entity.type
_entity.pdbx_description
1 polymer ?
#
loop_
_entity_poly.entity_id
_entity_poly.type
_entity_poly.pdbx_seq_one_letter_code
_entity_poly.pdbx_strand_id
1 'polypeptide(L)'
;MRLTVRRVVLVAVGIYCLLTFYTAYILLSRNWKGDVDKISPRGKENLPNEEELINRRSQQKGGEDEWNPWGEEFEKNRIKTVAPKKKEVSWDWNKDLDFGKKFNKKKNSTTDEFEIEVWGKAAIGLYLWEFILGGTLEEKMGGIWTYGFKKIYKLKFKFRTGPGVIPSKAPHDTRNLILVLNGREQSKIEFATIWLDYLPSFPNLQNVAVFLLGNEQCDNDWIKPYLKKNGGMVDLLFVVYDSKWVDDETVFQWPLGVATYRKFPKRDKDDFPVNSIRPYLCNFVGTVYPNSSRQTLMGVINKHDLEKECFIKAREEWSPDESPETRQQYVKALLQSDLTLSPVGQNTECYRIYEACEYGSIPVIEDKMTPGTCGNNDKYDNAPLRLLKYHKPPFIFVKDWSELPTVLEEYRMLSPQDKVVRRRKVLEWCNKFKGKMKDRFLRIINQKFFPKKS
;
A
#
# COMPACT_ATOMS: atom_id res chain seq x y z
N MET A 1 -48.27 -46.83 -23.75
CA MET A 1 -48.86 -45.77 -22.89
C MET A 1 -48.15 -44.45 -23.23
N ARG A 2 -48.77 -43.55 -24.00
CA ARG A 2 -48.12 -42.28 -24.43
C ARG A 2 -48.20 -41.25 -23.30
N LEU A 3 -47.07 -40.96 -22.66
CA LEU A 3 -46.96 -39.85 -21.72
C LEU A 3 -47.12 -38.54 -22.50
N THR A 4 -48.21 -37.84 -22.25
CA THR A 4 -48.45 -36.53 -22.84
C THR A 4 -47.52 -35.50 -22.22
N VAL A 5 -46.94 -34.61 -23.04
CA VAL A 5 -46.00 -33.54 -22.66
C VAL A 5 -46.49 -32.76 -21.43
N ARG A 6 -47.81 -32.58 -21.31
CA ARG A 6 -48.47 -31.94 -20.16
C ARG A 6 -48.18 -32.62 -18.81
N ARG A 7 -48.08 -33.95 -18.77
CA ARG A 7 -47.74 -34.70 -17.53
C ARG A 7 -46.27 -34.54 -17.16
N VAL A 8 -45.37 -34.48 -18.15
CA VAL A 8 -43.94 -34.25 -17.92
C VAL A 8 -43.69 -32.84 -17.39
N VAL A 9 -44.38 -31.83 -17.93
CA VAL A 9 -44.30 -30.45 -17.45
C VAL A 9 -44.83 -30.32 -16.02
N LEU A 10 -45.95 -30.97 -15.69
CA LEU A 10 -46.48 -30.95 -14.32
C LEU A 10 -45.52 -31.60 -13.30
N VAL A 11 -44.86 -32.70 -13.68
CA VAL A 11 -43.83 -33.33 -12.84
C VAL A 11 -42.62 -32.42 -12.67
N ALA A 12 -42.16 -31.76 -13.75
CA ALA A 12 -41.04 -30.84 -13.69
C ALA A 12 -41.33 -29.61 -12.80
N VAL A 13 -42.54 -29.04 -12.90
CA VAL A 13 -42.98 -27.94 -12.02
C VAL A 13 -43.09 -28.41 -10.57
N GLY A 14 -43.59 -29.63 -10.33
CA GLY A 14 -43.64 -30.21 -8.98
C GLY A 14 -42.25 -30.36 -8.35
N ILE A 15 -41.28 -30.86 -9.11
CA ILE A 15 -39.88 -30.99 -8.67
C ILE A 15 -39.26 -29.61 -8.39
N TYR A 16 -39.52 -28.62 -9.26
CA TYR A 16 -39.01 -27.26 -9.08
C TYR A 16 -39.57 -26.61 -7.81
N CYS A 17 -40.87 -26.74 -7.54
CA CYS A 17 -41.49 -26.26 -6.31
C CYS A 17 -40.88 -26.94 -5.07
N LEU A 18 -40.71 -28.26 -5.09
CA LEU A 18 -40.10 -29.00 -3.97
C LEU A 18 -38.67 -28.53 -3.68
N LEU A 19 -37.85 -28.32 -4.72
CA LEU A 19 -36.49 -27.79 -4.58
C LEU A 19 -36.50 -26.37 -4.01
N THR A 20 -37.46 -25.53 -4.43
CA THR A 20 -37.59 -24.15 -3.95
C THR A 20 -38.03 -24.10 -2.48
N PHE A 21 -38.96 -24.98 -2.06
CA PHE A 21 -39.33 -25.10 -0.64
C PHE A 21 -38.21 -25.68 0.21
N TYR A 22 -37.43 -26.61 -0.33
CA TYR A 22 -36.29 -27.19 0.37
C TYR A 22 -35.15 -26.17 0.59
N THR A 23 -34.83 -25.34 -0.42
CA THR A 23 -33.83 -24.27 -0.26
C THR A 23 -34.31 -23.19 0.70
N ALA A 24 -35.60 -22.82 0.67
CA ALA A 24 -36.19 -21.92 1.65
C ALA A 24 -36.12 -22.48 3.09
N TYR A 25 -36.38 -23.78 3.26
CA TYR A 25 -36.24 -24.45 4.56
C TYR A 25 -34.80 -24.46 5.09
N ILE A 26 -33.79 -24.70 4.24
CA ILE A 26 -32.38 -24.62 4.65
C ILE A 26 -31.98 -23.20 5.07
N LEU A 27 -32.45 -22.19 4.35
CA LEU A 27 -32.16 -20.78 4.67
C LEU A 27 -32.82 -20.35 6.00
N LEU A 28 -34.07 -20.76 6.24
CA LEU A 28 -34.78 -20.48 7.49
C LEU A 28 -34.21 -21.26 8.68
N SER A 29 -33.80 -22.51 8.49
CA SER A 29 -33.22 -23.34 9.56
C SER A 29 -31.78 -22.95 9.93
N ARG A 30 -30.98 -22.40 8.99
CA ARG A 30 -29.66 -21.82 9.32
C ARG A 30 -29.76 -20.51 10.10
N ASN A 31 -30.79 -19.70 9.87
CA ASN A 31 -31.01 -18.45 10.62
C ASN A 31 -31.62 -18.66 12.02
N TRP A 32 -32.21 -19.83 12.31
CA TRP A 32 -32.83 -20.10 13.62
C TRP A 32 -31.85 -20.68 14.66
N LYS A 33 -30.72 -21.26 14.24
CA LYS A 33 -29.70 -21.83 15.17
C LYS A 33 -28.75 -20.80 15.79
N GLY A 34 -29.00 -19.50 15.57
CA GLY A 34 -28.14 -18.42 16.06
C GLY A 34 -28.49 -17.85 17.44
N ASP A 35 -29.62 -18.22 18.06
CA ASP A 35 -30.12 -17.45 19.22
C ASP A 35 -30.81 -18.26 20.34
N VAL A 36 -30.55 -19.58 20.45
CA VAL A 36 -31.20 -20.43 21.46
C VAL A 36 -30.19 -21.28 22.24
N ASP A 37 -29.14 -20.66 22.77
CA ASP A 37 -28.30 -21.26 23.83
C ASP A 37 -27.82 -20.18 24.82
N LYS A 38 -28.78 -19.48 25.45
CA LYS A 38 -28.59 -18.86 26.76
C LYS A 38 -29.87 -19.01 27.55
N ILE A 39 -29.83 -19.83 28.60
CA ILE A 39 -30.52 -19.74 29.91
C ILE A 39 -30.73 -21.17 30.47
N SER A 40 -29.88 -21.62 31.39
CA SER A 40 -30.30 -22.12 32.74
C SER A 40 -29.12 -22.55 33.63
N PRO A 41 -29.30 -22.61 34.98
CA PRO A 41 -28.26 -22.31 35.95
C PRO A 41 -27.82 -23.49 36.86
N ARG A 42 -26.73 -23.24 37.59
CA ARG A 42 -26.27 -23.77 38.91
C ARG A 42 -25.05 -24.70 38.92
N GLY A 43 -24.07 -24.30 39.73
CA GLY A 43 -23.00 -25.13 40.27
C GLY A 43 -21.82 -24.29 40.76
N LYS A 44 -21.83 -23.88 42.04
CA LYS A 44 -20.68 -23.26 42.73
C LYS A 44 -19.62 -24.32 43.00
N GLU A 45 -18.33 -24.03 42.76
CA GLU A 45 -17.23 -24.22 43.72
C GLU A 45 -15.87 -23.77 43.15
N ASN A 46 -15.16 -22.97 43.97
CA ASN A 46 -13.71 -22.70 44.06
C ASN A 46 -12.92 -22.18 42.83
N LEU A 47 -12.74 -20.85 42.78
CA LEU A 47 -11.77 -20.13 41.95
C LEU A 47 -10.39 -20.04 42.65
N PRO A 48 -9.27 -20.28 41.95
CA PRO A 48 -7.94 -19.82 42.37
C PRO A 48 -7.75 -18.33 42.03
N ASN A 49 -6.88 -17.65 42.80
CA ASN A 49 -6.60 -16.21 42.75
C ASN A 49 -6.22 -15.67 41.36
N GLU A 50 -6.73 -14.48 41.05
CA GLU A 50 -6.65 -13.76 39.78
C GLU A 50 -5.21 -13.42 39.35
N GLU A 51 -4.26 -13.32 40.29
CA GLU A 51 -2.84 -13.08 39.99
C GLU A 51 -2.12 -14.28 39.34
N GLU A 52 -2.53 -15.52 39.62
CA GLU A 52 -1.89 -16.71 39.03
C GLU A 52 -2.33 -16.93 37.57
N LEU A 53 -3.55 -16.48 37.22
CA LEU A 53 -4.08 -16.45 35.86
C LEU A 53 -3.44 -15.35 35.00
N ILE A 54 -3.05 -14.23 35.61
CA ILE A 54 -2.33 -13.14 34.92
C ILE A 54 -0.90 -13.58 34.58
N ASN A 55 -0.20 -14.26 35.49
CA ASN A 55 1.17 -14.76 35.24
C ASN A 55 1.24 -15.95 34.27
N ARG A 56 0.20 -16.78 34.17
CA ARG A 56 0.13 -17.82 33.12
C ARG A 56 -0.26 -17.25 31.75
N ARG A 57 -1.01 -16.15 31.69
CA ARG A 57 -1.34 -15.45 30.43
C ARG A 57 -0.17 -14.65 29.86
N SER A 58 0.75 -14.15 30.68
CA SER A 58 1.94 -13.42 30.23
C SER A 58 3.05 -14.32 29.67
N GLN A 59 3.01 -15.64 29.91
CA GLN A 59 3.98 -16.60 29.36
C GLN A 59 3.49 -17.43 28.15
N GLN A 60 2.25 -17.26 27.68
CA GLN A 60 1.67 -18.16 26.65
C GLN A 60 0.88 -17.48 25.52
N LYS A 61 1.19 -16.23 25.18
CA LYS A 61 0.73 -15.58 23.94
C LYS A 61 1.89 -14.91 23.18
N GLY A 62 2.87 -15.73 22.81
CA GLY A 62 3.72 -15.51 21.64
C GLY A 62 3.19 -16.40 20.53
N GLY A 63 2.22 -15.91 19.77
CA GLY A 63 1.54 -16.64 18.71
C GLY A 63 1.08 -15.66 17.65
N GLU A 64 1.92 -15.52 16.65
CA GLU A 64 1.76 -14.90 15.32
C GLU A 64 0.31 -14.82 14.82
N ASP A 65 -0.34 -13.67 15.04
CA ASP A 65 -1.43 -13.22 14.18
C ASP A 65 -0.80 -12.56 12.94
N GLU A 66 -0.76 -13.35 11.88
CA GLU A 66 -0.04 -13.18 10.62
C GLU A 66 -0.45 -11.89 9.88
N TRP A 67 0.44 -10.90 9.91
CA TRP A 67 0.34 -9.62 9.22
C TRP A 67 0.57 -9.79 7.70
N ASN A 68 -0.44 -9.47 6.88
CA ASN A 68 -0.34 -9.47 5.41
C ASN A 68 -0.40 -8.05 4.80
N PRO A 69 0.71 -7.48 4.31
CA PRO A 69 0.79 -6.14 3.71
C PRO A 69 0.55 -6.14 2.20
N TRP A 70 0.33 -7.32 1.65
CA TRP A 70 0.22 -7.55 0.23
C TRP A 70 -1.23 -7.47 -0.24
N GLY A 71 -2.19 -7.57 0.66
CA GLY A 71 -3.48 -8.17 0.33
C GLY A 71 -3.29 -9.68 0.09
N GLU A 72 -4.30 -10.49 0.39
CA GLU A 72 -4.25 -11.96 0.27
C GLU A 72 -3.86 -12.46 -1.13
N GLU A 73 -3.89 -11.60 -2.15
CA GLU A 73 -3.54 -11.94 -3.51
C GLU A 73 -2.11 -12.50 -3.63
N PHE A 74 -1.10 -11.92 -2.97
CA PHE A 74 0.31 -12.32 -3.16
C PHE A 74 0.80 -13.48 -2.28
N GLU A 75 -0.01 -13.98 -1.34
CA GLU A 75 0.40 -15.03 -0.38
C GLU A 75 0.28 -16.46 -0.90
N LYS A 76 -0.37 -16.68 -2.05
CA LYS A 76 -0.44 -18.00 -2.70
C LYS A 76 0.92 -18.57 -3.15
N ASN A 77 2.02 -17.85 -2.89
CA ASN A 77 3.39 -18.23 -3.21
C ASN A 77 4.16 -18.93 -2.07
N ARG A 78 3.51 -19.46 -1.02
CA ARG A 78 4.17 -20.47 -0.18
C ARG A 78 4.38 -21.74 -1.02
N ILE A 79 5.53 -21.85 -1.68
CA ILE A 79 6.01 -23.09 -2.29
C ILE A 79 6.16 -24.09 -1.15
N LYS A 80 5.18 -24.99 -1.00
CA LYS A 80 5.40 -26.21 -0.23
C LYS A 80 6.51 -26.97 -0.95
N THR A 81 7.67 -27.06 -0.32
CA THR A 81 8.73 -27.99 -0.67
C THR A 81 8.16 -29.41 -0.57
N VAL A 82 7.60 -29.91 -1.67
CA VAL A 82 7.21 -31.32 -1.81
C VAL A 82 7.88 -31.82 -3.08
N ALA A 83 8.78 -32.79 -2.90
CA ALA A 83 9.42 -33.52 -3.97
C ALA A 83 8.39 -34.04 -5.00
N PRO A 84 8.71 -34.07 -6.30
CA PRO A 84 7.71 -34.29 -7.33
C PRO A 84 7.27 -35.75 -7.36
N LYS A 85 6.05 -36.05 -6.90
CA LYS A 85 5.33 -37.24 -7.32
C LYS A 85 4.57 -36.92 -8.61
N LYS A 86 5.00 -37.55 -9.71
CA LYS A 86 4.31 -37.56 -11.01
C LYS A 86 2.84 -37.93 -10.81
N LYS A 87 1.94 -36.99 -11.11
CA LYS A 87 0.62 -37.30 -11.65
C LYS A 87 0.50 -36.57 -12.97
N GLU A 88 0.45 -37.34 -14.04
CA GLU A 88 0.15 -36.86 -15.38
C GLU A 88 -1.23 -36.23 -15.37
N VAL A 89 -1.26 -34.94 -15.73
CA VAL A 89 -2.49 -34.29 -16.15
C VAL A 89 -2.25 -33.87 -17.59
N SER A 90 -2.99 -34.50 -18.49
CA SER A 90 -3.03 -34.16 -19.91
C SER A 90 -3.75 -32.83 -20.07
N TRP A 91 -3.01 -31.80 -20.47
CA TRP A 91 -3.55 -30.52 -20.93
C TRP A 91 -3.03 -30.28 -22.33
N ASP A 92 -3.70 -30.92 -23.29
CA ASP A 92 -3.60 -30.53 -24.68
C ASP A 92 -4.41 -29.22 -24.88
N TRP A 93 -3.89 -28.35 -25.75
CA TRP A 93 -4.41 -27.08 -26.26
C TRP A 93 -3.89 -25.74 -25.67
N ASN A 94 -3.26 -25.02 -26.61
CA ASN A 94 -2.92 -23.59 -26.72
C ASN A 94 -1.57 -23.08 -26.20
N LYS A 95 -0.60 -23.25 -27.10
CA LYS A 95 0.69 -22.58 -27.30
C LYS A 95 0.62 -21.04 -27.47
N ASP A 96 -0.34 -20.34 -26.88
CA ASP A 96 -0.40 -18.87 -26.89
C ASP A 96 -0.49 -18.32 -25.46
N LEU A 97 0.56 -18.57 -24.68
CA LEU A 97 0.93 -17.61 -23.64
C LEU A 97 1.46 -16.38 -24.38
N ASP A 98 0.70 -15.28 -24.38
CA ASP A 98 0.95 -14.02 -25.12
C ASP A 98 2.18 -13.24 -24.60
N PHE A 99 3.29 -13.93 -24.35
CA PHE A 99 4.63 -13.38 -24.15
C PHE A 99 5.31 -13.02 -25.48
N GLY A 100 4.66 -13.29 -26.61
CA GLY A 100 5.29 -13.34 -27.93
C GLY A 100 4.57 -12.60 -29.06
N LYS A 101 3.64 -11.65 -28.83
CA LYS A 101 3.14 -10.80 -29.91
C LYS A 101 4.22 -9.84 -30.40
N LYS A 102 5.05 -10.34 -31.32
CA LYS A 102 5.78 -9.53 -32.30
C LYS A 102 4.74 -8.83 -33.16
N PHE A 103 4.41 -7.59 -32.82
CA PHE A 103 3.74 -6.69 -33.76
C PHE A 103 4.68 -6.50 -34.96
N ASN A 104 4.40 -7.21 -36.05
CA ASN A 104 4.97 -6.94 -37.37
C ASN A 104 4.41 -5.61 -37.87
N LYS A 105 4.87 -4.50 -37.28
CA LYS A 105 4.77 -3.17 -37.87
C LYS A 105 6.09 -2.94 -38.58
N LYS A 106 6.06 -2.84 -39.91
CA LYS A 106 7.20 -2.44 -40.74
C LYS A 106 7.95 -1.29 -40.03
N LYS A 107 9.15 -1.57 -39.52
CA LYS A 107 10.04 -0.59 -38.90
C LYS A 107 10.61 0.28 -40.02
N ASN A 108 9.94 1.39 -40.30
CA ASN A 108 10.70 2.57 -40.67
C ASN A 108 11.42 3.01 -39.38
N SER A 109 12.71 2.71 -39.32
CA SER A 109 13.63 3.13 -38.27
C SER A 109 13.77 4.65 -38.28
N THR A 110 13.34 5.29 -37.19
CA THR A 110 14.01 6.47 -36.61
C THR A 110 13.33 6.82 -35.29
N THR A 111 13.68 6.09 -34.22
CA THR A 111 13.91 6.59 -32.85
C THR A 111 14.17 5.38 -31.96
N ASP A 112 15.38 5.24 -31.44
CA ASP A 112 15.71 4.19 -30.46
C ASP A 112 14.91 4.43 -29.17
N GLU A 113 13.89 3.61 -28.97
CA GLU A 113 13.08 3.61 -27.75
C GLU A 113 13.70 2.64 -26.75
N PHE A 114 13.86 3.09 -25.50
CA PHE A 114 14.44 2.29 -24.43
C PHE A 114 13.35 1.57 -23.67
N GLU A 115 13.39 0.24 -23.69
CA GLU A 115 12.45 -0.61 -22.97
C GLU A 115 12.91 -0.86 -21.53
N ILE A 116 12.01 -0.69 -20.58
CA ILE A 116 12.23 -0.89 -19.15
C ILE A 116 11.10 -1.76 -18.60
N GLU A 117 11.45 -2.91 -18.04
CA GLU A 117 10.54 -3.77 -17.30
C GLU A 117 10.47 -3.29 -15.84
N VAL A 118 9.25 -3.21 -15.28
CA VAL A 118 9.02 -2.82 -13.89
C VAL A 118 8.19 -3.91 -13.23
N TRP A 119 8.77 -4.61 -12.25
CA TRP A 119 8.11 -5.72 -11.56
C TRP A 119 7.75 -5.34 -10.13
N GLY A 120 6.45 -5.18 -9.90
CA GLY A 120 5.84 -4.80 -8.64
C GLY A 120 5.74 -5.96 -7.67
N LYS A 121 6.48 -5.89 -6.57
CA LYS A 121 6.42 -6.76 -5.39
C LYS A 121 6.46 -5.94 -4.10
N ALA A 122 5.79 -4.80 -4.10
CA ALA A 122 5.38 -4.07 -2.90
C ALA A 122 4.30 -3.05 -3.27
N ALA A 123 3.48 -2.64 -2.29
CA ALA A 123 2.40 -1.67 -2.49
C ALA A 123 2.87 -0.33 -3.10
N ILE A 124 4.09 0.10 -2.76
CA ILE A 124 4.72 1.32 -3.32
C ILE A 124 4.91 1.26 -4.85
N GLY A 125 4.87 0.06 -5.45
CA GLY A 125 4.91 -0.13 -6.90
C GLY A 125 3.67 0.40 -7.60
N LEU A 126 2.48 0.21 -7.00
CA LEU A 126 1.24 0.80 -7.51
C LEU A 126 1.26 2.33 -7.38
N TYR A 127 1.83 2.86 -6.29
CA TYR A 127 2.00 4.31 -6.15
C TYR A 127 2.91 4.89 -7.24
N LEU A 128 4.07 4.25 -7.49
CA LEU A 128 4.96 4.60 -8.60
C LEU A 128 4.21 4.57 -9.95
N TRP A 129 3.46 3.50 -10.21
CA TRP A 129 2.78 3.33 -11.49
C TRP A 129 1.62 4.31 -11.69
N GLU A 130 0.63 4.29 -10.79
CA GLU A 130 -0.64 4.97 -10.98
C GLU A 130 -0.58 6.45 -10.62
N PHE A 131 0.13 6.81 -9.55
CA PHE A 131 0.17 8.18 -9.02
C PHE A 131 1.33 9.00 -9.58
N ILE A 132 2.52 8.41 -9.72
CA ILE A 132 3.71 9.11 -10.21
C ILE A 132 3.80 9.08 -11.74
N LEU A 133 3.75 7.89 -12.36
CA LEU A 133 3.87 7.76 -13.82
C LEU A 133 2.55 8.04 -14.56
N GLY A 134 1.41 7.95 -13.85
CA GLY A 134 0.09 8.10 -14.45
C GLY A 134 -0.21 6.95 -15.41
N GLY A 135 0.25 5.74 -15.08
CA GLY A 135 -0.09 4.51 -15.78
C GLY A 135 -1.50 4.04 -15.45
N THR A 136 -2.06 3.26 -16.37
CA THR A 136 -3.29 2.49 -16.18
C THR A 136 -2.94 1.02 -16.08
N LEU A 137 -3.76 0.24 -15.38
CA LEU A 137 -3.59 -1.20 -15.23
C LEU A 137 -4.74 -1.92 -15.92
N GLU A 138 -4.41 -3.07 -16.49
CA GLU A 138 -5.36 -4.00 -17.04
C GLU A 138 -5.14 -5.36 -16.36
N GLU A 139 -6.23 -6.00 -15.97
CA GLU A 139 -6.21 -7.36 -15.44
C GLU A 139 -6.03 -8.37 -16.57
N LYS A 140 -5.26 -9.44 -16.31
CA LYS A 140 -5.14 -10.59 -17.19
C LYS A 140 -5.39 -11.88 -16.42
N MET A 141 -5.87 -12.89 -17.15
CA MET A 141 -6.16 -14.22 -16.61
C MET A 141 -7.00 -14.16 -15.31
N GLY A 142 -8.07 -13.37 -15.32
CA GLY A 142 -8.97 -13.24 -14.17
C GLY A 142 -8.33 -12.66 -12.90
N GLY A 143 -7.29 -11.82 -13.05
CA GLY A 143 -6.63 -11.14 -11.93
C GLY A 143 -5.35 -11.80 -11.41
N ILE A 144 -4.87 -12.90 -12.03
CA ILE A 144 -3.61 -13.57 -11.63
C ILE A 144 -2.39 -12.66 -11.78
N TRP A 145 -2.43 -11.73 -12.73
CA TRP A 145 -1.51 -10.60 -12.76
C TRP A 145 -2.19 -9.39 -13.39
N THR A 146 -1.69 -8.21 -13.04
CA THR A 146 -2.03 -6.95 -13.68
C THR A 146 -0.82 -6.42 -14.42
N TYR A 147 -1.09 -5.79 -15.55
CA TYR A 147 -0.06 -5.23 -16.41
C TYR A 147 -0.42 -3.83 -16.84
N GLY A 148 0.59 -3.04 -17.18
CA GLY A 148 0.40 -1.70 -17.70
C GLY A 148 1.54 -1.31 -18.63
N PHE A 149 1.22 -0.48 -19.61
CA PHE A 149 2.20 0.10 -20.53
C PHE A 149 2.15 1.61 -20.48
N LYS A 150 3.31 2.25 -20.37
CA LYS A 150 3.42 3.70 -20.39
C LYS A 150 4.66 4.12 -21.16
N LYS A 151 4.46 4.90 -22.22
CA LYS A 151 5.55 5.58 -22.92
C LYS A 151 5.67 7.01 -22.41
N ILE A 152 6.86 7.40 -22.00
CA ILE A 152 7.19 8.76 -21.60
C ILE A 152 8.49 9.15 -22.31
N TYR A 153 8.41 10.11 -23.23
CA TYR A 153 9.49 10.44 -24.15
C TYR A 153 9.98 9.19 -24.91
N LYS A 154 11.26 8.83 -24.77
CA LYS A 154 11.88 7.62 -25.38
C LYS A 154 11.81 6.38 -24.48
N LEU A 155 11.35 6.51 -23.24
CA LEU A 155 11.29 5.41 -22.29
C LEU A 155 9.94 4.71 -22.40
N LYS A 156 9.97 3.39 -22.56
CA LYS A 156 8.80 2.51 -22.56
C LYS A 156 8.83 1.67 -21.30
N PHE A 157 7.93 1.96 -20.38
CA PHE A 157 7.75 1.19 -19.16
C PHE A 157 6.71 0.10 -19.38
N LYS A 158 7.08 -1.13 -19.01
CA LYS A 158 6.21 -2.31 -18.95
C LYS A 158 6.06 -2.71 -17.49
N PHE A 159 4.95 -2.34 -16.87
CA PHE A 159 4.69 -2.64 -15.47
C PHE A 159 3.93 -3.95 -15.34
N ARG A 160 4.36 -4.80 -14.40
CA ARG A 160 3.73 -6.07 -14.08
C ARG A 160 3.69 -6.22 -12.57
N THR A 161 2.54 -6.58 -12.03
CA THR A 161 2.39 -6.94 -10.62
C THR A 161 1.39 -8.07 -10.48
N GLY A 162 1.29 -8.61 -9.28
CA GLY A 162 0.41 -9.72 -8.93
C GLY A 162 1.14 -11.05 -8.72
N PRO A 163 0.41 -12.09 -8.29
CA PRO A 163 1.00 -13.35 -7.81
C PRO A 163 1.73 -14.13 -8.90
N GLY A 164 1.23 -14.09 -10.13
CA GLY A 164 1.80 -14.81 -11.27
C GLY A 164 3.12 -14.25 -11.80
N VAL A 165 3.54 -13.06 -11.35
CA VAL A 165 4.85 -12.48 -11.70
C VAL A 165 5.90 -13.15 -10.82
N ILE A 166 6.62 -14.14 -11.33
CA ILE A 166 7.68 -14.86 -10.61
C ILE A 166 8.98 -14.85 -11.42
N PRO A 167 10.16 -14.97 -10.79
CA PRO A 167 11.43 -14.81 -11.50
C PRO A 167 11.58 -15.76 -12.69
N SER A 168 11.16 -17.02 -12.54
CA SER A 168 11.25 -18.06 -13.57
C SER A 168 10.32 -17.87 -14.78
N LYS A 169 9.32 -16.98 -14.67
CA LYS A 169 8.39 -16.64 -15.77
C LYS A 169 8.63 -15.24 -16.32
N ALA A 170 9.62 -14.53 -15.79
CA ALA A 170 9.96 -13.20 -16.25
C ALA A 170 10.64 -13.25 -17.64
N PRO A 171 10.47 -12.24 -18.50
CA PRO A 171 11.09 -12.23 -19.82
C PRO A 171 12.63 -12.34 -19.75
N HIS A 172 13.21 -13.39 -20.34
CA HIS A 172 14.66 -13.63 -20.32
C HIS A 172 15.47 -12.62 -21.17
N ASP A 173 14.82 -11.89 -22.06
CA ASP A 173 15.41 -10.83 -22.89
C ASP A 173 15.44 -9.45 -22.21
N THR A 174 15.03 -9.37 -20.94
CA THR A 174 15.05 -8.14 -20.14
C THR A 174 16.46 -7.55 -20.06
N ARG A 175 16.60 -6.30 -20.52
CA ARG A 175 17.87 -5.53 -20.44
C ARG A 175 17.90 -4.51 -19.32
N ASN A 176 16.78 -3.86 -19.07
CA ASN A 176 16.65 -2.81 -18.06
C ASN A 176 15.50 -3.17 -17.14
N LEU A 177 15.80 -3.34 -15.85
CA LEU A 177 14.86 -3.84 -14.87
C LEU A 177 14.72 -2.87 -13.70
N ILE A 178 13.48 -2.66 -13.28
CA ILE A 178 13.15 -2.00 -12.02
C ILE A 178 12.37 -2.99 -11.16
N LEU A 179 12.97 -3.43 -10.06
CA LEU A 179 12.29 -4.23 -9.05
C LEU A 179 11.68 -3.32 -8.00
N VAL A 180 10.46 -3.62 -7.56
CA VAL A 180 9.85 -2.93 -6.42
C VAL A 180 9.65 -3.95 -5.33
N LEU A 181 10.43 -3.89 -4.25
CA LEU A 181 10.57 -4.93 -3.24
C LEU A 181 10.10 -4.44 -1.86
N ASN A 182 9.73 -5.38 -1.01
CA ASN A 182 9.32 -5.15 0.37
C ASN A 182 10.37 -5.70 1.32
N GLY A 183 11.02 -4.83 2.10
CA GLY A 183 12.03 -5.18 3.09
C GLY A 183 11.60 -4.89 4.52
N ARG A 184 10.29 -4.80 4.78
CA ARG A 184 9.79 -4.32 6.06
C ARG A 184 10.01 -5.29 7.22
N GLU A 185 10.01 -6.58 6.95
CA GLU A 185 10.21 -7.66 7.95
C GLU A 185 10.93 -8.86 7.32
N GLN A 186 11.40 -9.77 8.17
CA GLN A 186 12.26 -10.90 7.79
C GLN A 186 11.67 -11.78 6.66
N SER A 187 10.38 -12.17 6.77
CA SER A 187 9.74 -13.00 5.74
C SER A 187 9.68 -12.31 4.36
N LYS A 188 9.58 -10.97 4.33
CA LYS A 188 9.56 -10.20 3.08
C LYS A 188 10.96 -9.97 2.54
N ILE A 189 11.95 -9.82 3.43
CA ILE A 189 13.36 -9.79 3.07
C ILE A 189 13.73 -11.09 2.36
N GLU A 190 13.40 -12.25 2.93
CA GLU A 190 13.66 -13.56 2.31
C GLU A 190 13.00 -13.70 0.92
N PHE A 191 11.78 -13.19 0.76
CA PHE A 191 11.14 -13.17 -0.56
C PHE A 191 11.83 -12.20 -1.53
N ALA A 192 12.26 -11.04 -1.04
CA ALA A 192 12.95 -10.04 -1.84
C ALA A 192 14.34 -10.54 -2.30
N THR A 193 15.07 -11.26 -1.45
CA THR A 193 16.37 -11.82 -1.80
C THR A 193 16.27 -12.86 -2.91
N ILE A 194 15.20 -13.67 -2.96
CA ILE A 194 14.96 -14.60 -4.09
C ILE A 194 14.97 -13.86 -5.45
N TRP A 195 14.39 -12.65 -5.52
CA TRP A 195 14.43 -11.85 -6.75
C TRP A 195 15.83 -11.34 -7.08
N LEU A 196 16.58 -10.91 -6.06
CA LEU A 196 17.92 -10.37 -6.22
C LEU A 196 18.94 -11.45 -6.57
N ASP A 197 18.85 -12.62 -5.94
CA ASP A 197 19.68 -13.80 -6.19
C ASP A 197 19.43 -14.39 -7.60
N TYR A 198 18.25 -14.15 -8.16
CA TYR A 198 17.90 -14.60 -9.51
C TYR A 198 18.43 -13.67 -10.62
N LEU A 199 18.87 -12.44 -10.31
CA LEU A 199 19.34 -11.48 -11.31
C LEU A 199 20.44 -12.02 -12.26
N PRO A 200 21.45 -12.79 -11.79
CA PRO A 200 22.49 -13.33 -12.66
C PRO A 200 21.98 -14.30 -13.73
N SER A 201 20.76 -14.84 -13.59
CA SER A 201 20.16 -15.75 -14.57
C SER A 201 19.63 -15.04 -15.84
N PHE A 202 19.60 -13.70 -15.85
CA PHE A 202 19.17 -12.92 -17.02
C PHE A 202 20.38 -12.56 -17.90
N PRO A 203 20.59 -13.23 -19.05
CA PRO A 203 21.82 -13.10 -19.83
C PRO A 203 22.01 -11.71 -20.47
N ASN A 204 20.92 -10.96 -20.66
CA ASN A 204 20.93 -9.66 -21.31
C ASN A 204 20.79 -8.49 -20.33
N LEU A 205 20.76 -8.75 -19.03
CA LEU A 205 20.52 -7.72 -18.02
C LEU A 205 21.73 -6.78 -17.93
N GLN A 206 21.46 -5.49 -18.12
CA GLN A 206 22.48 -4.44 -18.13
C GLN A 206 22.31 -3.48 -16.97
N ASN A 207 21.05 -3.14 -16.67
CA ASN A 207 20.71 -2.09 -15.73
C ASN A 207 19.63 -2.55 -14.76
N VAL A 208 19.85 -2.35 -13.46
CA VAL A 208 18.93 -2.72 -12.39
C VAL A 208 18.73 -1.57 -11.41
N ALA A 209 17.46 -1.22 -11.16
CA ALA A 209 17.08 -0.35 -10.06
C ALA A 209 16.15 -1.09 -9.11
N VAL A 210 16.21 -0.76 -7.83
CA VAL A 210 15.33 -1.29 -6.80
C VAL A 210 14.59 -0.14 -6.12
N PHE A 211 13.26 -0.24 -6.04
CA PHE A 211 12.44 0.54 -5.12
C PHE A 211 12.18 -0.32 -3.89
N LEU A 212 12.71 0.08 -2.75
CA LEU A 212 12.59 -0.65 -1.50
C LEU A 212 11.58 0.03 -0.58
N LEU A 213 10.48 -0.66 -0.29
CA LEU A 213 9.68 -0.37 0.90
C LEU A 213 10.49 -0.86 2.10
N GLY A 214 11.24 0.06 2.71
CA GLY A 214 12.19 -0.26 3.77
C GLY A 214 11.51 -0.64 5.09
N ASN A 215 12.32 -1.17 6.01
CA ASN A 215 11.94 -1.33 7.41
C ASN A 215 11.63 0.02 8.07
N GLU A 216 10.62 0.05 8.94
CA GLU A 216 10.13 1.27 9.60
C GLU A 216 11.12 1.84 10.64
N GLN A 217 12.07 1.03 11.11
CA GLN A 217 13.22 1.42 11.94
C GLN A 217 14.47 1.67 11.08
N CYS A 218 14.35 1.58 9.75
CA CYS A 218 15.40 1.81 8.76
C CYS A 218 16.59 0.85 8.84
N ASP A 219 16.38 -0.35 9.41
CA ASP A 219 17.31 -1.47 9.28
C ASP A 219 17.10 -2.16 7.93
N ASN A 220 17.97 -1.84 6.97
CA ASN A 220 17.89 -2.40 5.63
C ASN A 220 19.22 -3.04 5.20
N ASP A 221 20.17 -3.24 6.14
CA ASP A 221 21.57 -3.59 5.88
C ASP A 221 21.73 -4.80 4.95
N TRP A 222 20.77 -5.73 5.00
CA TRP A 222 20.66 -6.91 4.15
C TRP A 222 20.73 -6.62 2.64
N ILE A 223 20.33 -5.43 2.16
CA ILE A 223 20.37 -5.12 0.72
C ILE A 223 21.75 -4.66 0.23
N LYS A 224 22.65 -4.29 1.15
CA LYS A 224 23.99 -3.76 0.82
C LYS A 224 24.78 -4.67 -0.13
N PRO A 225 24.86 -6.01 0.06
CA PRO A 225 25.66 -6.87 -0.82
C PRO A 225 25.20 -6.85 -2.28
N TYR A 226 23.92 -6.52 -2.53
CA TYR A 226 23.36 -6.47 -3.88
C TYR A 226 23.64 -5.17 -4.62
N LEU A 227 24.10 -4.13 -3.93
CA LEU A 227 24.43 -2.85 -4.56
C LEU A 227 25.72 -2.98 -5.36
N LYS A 228 25.76 -2.34 -6.53
CA LYS A 228 26.93 -2.36 -7.42
C LYS A 228 28.20 -1.84 -6.79
N LYS A 229 28.09 -0.85 -5.90
CA LYS A 229 29.23 -0.33 -5.11
C LYS A 229 29.88 -1.38 -4.20
N ASN A 230 29.16 -2.45 -3.88
CA ASN A 230 29.60 -3.56 -3.04
C ASN A 230 29.78 -4.87 -3.84
N GLY A 231 29.84 -4.79 -5.17
CA GLY A 231 30.04 -5.95 -6.05
C GLY A 231 28.75 -6.64 -6.52
N GLY A 232 27.57 -6.14 -6.16
CA GLY A 232 26.29 -6.67 -6.63
C GLY A 232 25.83 -6.13 -7.99
N MET A 233 24.59 -6.46 -8.38
CA MET A 233 24.01 -6.08 -9.68
C MET A 233 23.11 -4.84 -9.65
N VAL A 234 22.73 -4.32 -8.48
CA VAL A 234 21.80 -3.19 -8.35
C VAL A 234 22.53 -1.87 -8.55
N ASP A 235 22.26 -1.17 -9.65
CA ASP A 235 22.86 0.13 -9.97
C ASP A 235 22.28 1.27 -9.11
N LEU A 236 20.97 1.22 -8.85
CA LEU A 236 20.24 2.28 -8.18
C LEU A 236 19.29 1.73 -7.11
N LEU A 237 19.27 2.37 -5.95
CA LEU A 237 18.33 2.07 -4.86
C LEU A 237 17.48 3.31 -4.56
N PHE A 238 16.16 3.16 -4.66
CA PHE A 238 15.18 4.13 -4.19
C PHE A 238 14.57 3.58 -2.90
N VAL A 239 14.89 4.16 -1.75
CA VAL A 239 14.46 3.65 -0.44
C VAL A 239 13.39 4.57 0.17
N VAL A 240 12.32 3.96 0.67
CA VAL A 240 11.29 4.66 1.44
C VAL A 240 11.76 4.89 2.87
N TYR A 241 11.33 6.01 3.47
CA TYR A 241 11.79 6.55 4.75
C TYR A 241 13.15 7.27 4.69
N ASP A 242 13.44 8.05 5.73
CA ASP A 242 14.76 8.66 5.90
C ASP A 242 15.80 7.56 6.13
N SER A 243 16.88 7.59 5.36
CA SER A 243 17.96 6.61 5.47
C SER A 243 19.30 7.32 5.45
N LYS A 244 20.21 6.85 6.32
CA LYS A 244 21.58 7.36 6.40
C LYS A 244 22.37 7.14 5.12
N TRP A 245 21.93 6.22 4.26
CA TRP A 245 22.68 5.86 3.05
C TRP A 245 22.39 6.73 1.86
N VAL A 246 21.42 7.65 1.95
CA VAL A 246 21.01 8.46 0.82
C VAL A 246 22.15 9.41 0.43
N ASP A 247 22.74 9.13 -0.73
CA ASP A 247 23.88 9.85 -1.30
C ASP A 247 23.47 10.70 -2.54
N ASP A 248 22.26 10.50 -3.07
CA ASP A 248 21.75 11.04 -4.35
C ASP A 248 22.61 10.72 -5.58
N GLU A 249 23.38 9.63 -5.51
CA GLU A 249 24.19 9.13 -6.60
C GLU A 249 23.81 7.70 -6.98
N THR A 250 23.73 6.84 -5.97
CA THR A 250 23.37 5.43 -6.07
C THR A 250 22.15 5.10 -5.20
N VAL A 251 21.97 5.80 -4.08
CA VAL A 251 20.86 5.64 -3.15
C VAL A 251 20.07 6.95 -3.05
N PHE A 252 18.78 6.87 -3.30
CA PHE A 252 17.84 7.99 -3.33
C PHE A 252 16.70 7.74 -2.36
N GLN A 253 16.25 8.77 -1.65
CA GLN A 253 15.01 8.68 -0.88
C GLN A 253 13.79 8.74 -1.80
N TRP A 254 12.77 7.96 -1.48
CA TRP A 254 11.50 7.90 -2.18
C TRP A 254 10.34 8.11 -1.20
N PRO A 255 9.26 8.84 -1.58
CA PRO A 255 8.12 9.00 -0.69
C PRO A 255 7.34 7.69 -0.57
N LEU A 256 6.79 7.46 0.63
CA LEU A 256 5.91 6.32 0.91
C LEU A 256 4.65 6.35 0.03
N GLY A 257 4.07 7.54 -0.17
CA GLY A 257 2.86 7.73 -0.95
C GLY A 257 1.59 7.33 -0.20
N VAL A 258 0.55 6.96 -0.94
CA VAL A 258 -0.76 6.55 -0.40
C VAL A 258 -0.86 5.03 -0.22
N ALA A 259 -1.77 4.55 0.63
CA ALA A 259 -1.96 3.12 0.87
C ALA A 259 -2.72 2.44 -0.28
N THR A 260 -2.06 2.23 -1.42
CA THR A 260 -2.62 1.57 -2.61
C THR A 260 -3.11 0.15 -2.34
N TYR A 261 -2.48 -0.58 -1.41
CA TYR A 261 -2.93 -1.91 -0.97
C TYR A 261 -4.32 -1.89 -0.31
N ARG A 262 -4.73 -0.76 0.29
CA ARG A 262 -6.10 -0.53 0.79
C ARG A 262 -7.03 0.02 -0.28
N LYS A 263 -6.62 -0.07 -1.56
CA LYS A 263 -7.36 0.44 -2.71
C LYS A 263 -7.72 1.92 -2.54
N PHE A 264 -6.79 2.71 -2.00
CA PHE A 264 -6.99 4.15 -1.79
C PHE A 264 -7.33 4.82 -3.14
N PRO A 265 -8.46 5.56 -3.24
CA PRO A 265 -8.96 5.99 -4.54
C PRO A 265 -8.13 7.11 -5.12
N LYS A 266 -7.68 6.90 -6.36
CA LYS A 266 -7.20 7.96 -7.25
C LYS A 266 -8.39 8.76 -7.78
N ARG A 267 -8.29 10.09 -7.77
CA ARG A 267 -9.30 10.99 -8.32
C ARG A 267 -8.72 11.93 -9.35
N ASP A 268 -9.59 12.44 -10.21
CA ASP A 268 -9.25 13.47 -11.15
C ASP A 268 -9.34 14.86 -10.49
N LYS A 269 -8.66 15.84 -11.09
CA LYS A 269 -8.51 17.19 -10.51
C LYS A 269 -9.83 17.94 -10.36
N ASP A 270 -10.87 17.52 -11.09
CA ASP A 270 -12.16 18.19 -11.12
C ASP A 270 -13.12 17.69 -10.01
N ASP A 271 -12.73 16.65 -9.26
CA ASP A 271 -13.59 16.00 -8.24
C ASP A 271 -13.53 16.67 -6.86
N PHE A 272 -12.82 17.79 -6.71
CA PHE A 272 -12.58 18.40 -5.40
C PHE A 272 -13.59 19.52 -5.12
N PRO A 273 -14.43 19.42 -4.07
CA PRO A 273 -15.25 20.53 -3.60
C PRO A 273 -14.36 21.55 -2.86
N VAL A 274 -13.45 22.21 -3.59
CA VAL A 274 -12.44 23.11 -3.01
C VAL A 274 -13.10 24.32 -2.34
N ASN A 275 -14.25 24.75 -2.84
CA ASN A 275 -14.97 25.92 -2.33
C ASN A 275 -15.98 25.56 -1.22
N SER A 276 -16.20 24.29 -0.92
CA SER A 276 -17.18 23.92 0.11
C SER A 276 -16.64 24.22 1.51
N ILE A 277 -17.55 24.65 2.39
CA ILE A 277 -17.28 24.69 3.81
C ILE A 277 -17.19 23.24 4.32
N ARG A 278 -16.19 22.96 5.14
CA ARG A 278 -15.95 21.63 5.72
C ARG A 278 -16.58 21.59 7.12
N PRO A 279 -17.40 20.57 7.45
CA PRO A 279 -18.08 20.50 8.74
C PRO A 279 -17.13 20.20 9.91
N TYR A 280 -15.97 19.59 9.65
CA TYR A 280 -14.99 19.27 10.68
C TYR A 280 -13.75 20.15 10.55
N LEU A 281 -13.23 20.61 11.68
CA LEU A 281 -11.96 21.32 11.74
C LEU A 281 -10.79 20.37 11.50
N CYS A 282 -10.85 19.17 12.06
CA CYS A 282 -9.80 18.17 11.88
C CYS A 282 -10.35 16.74 11.79
N ASN A 283 -9.51 15.78 11.42
CA ASN A 283 -9.82 14.36 11.56
C ASN A 283 -8.63 13.53 12.03
N PHE A 284 -8.94 12.42 12.67
CA PHE A 284 -8.00 11.34 12.94
C PHE A 284 -8.70 9.99 12.75
N VAL A 285 -8.19 9.20 11.80
CA VAL A 285 -8.62 7.81 11.58
C VAL A 285 -7.39 6.91 11.66
N GLY A 286 -7.39 5.95 12.58
CA GLY A 286 -6.29 5.00 12.71
C GLY A 286 -6.25 4.22 14.03
N THR A 287 -5.35 3.25 14.08
CA THR A 287 -5.13 2.43 15.26
C THR A 287 -4.35 3.20 16.33
N VAL A 288 -4.79 3.15 17.59
CA VAL A 288 -4.12 3.77 18.73
C VAL A 288 -3.44 2.69 19.55
N TYR A 289 -2.10 2.69 19.53
CA TYR A 289 -1.32 1.73 20.31
C TYR A 289 -1.01 2.28 21.71
N PRO A 290 -0.93 1.42 22.74
CA PRO A 290 -0.43 1.82 24.05
C PRO A 290 0.99 2.42 23.96
N ASN A 291 1.29 3.40 24.81
CA ASN A 291 2.59 4.07 24.90
C ASN A 291 3.06 4.67 23.57
N SER A 292 2.11 5.09 22.72
CA SER A 292 2.39 5.70 21.43
C SER A 292 1.98 7.17 21.41
N SER A 293 2.54 7.94 20.48
CA SER A 293 2.12 9.33 20.30
C SER A 293 0.64 9.47 19.90
N ARG A 294 0.06 8.42 19.32
CA ARG A 294 -1.38 8.37 19.04
C ARG A 294 -2.20 8.38 20.33
N GLN A 295 -1.72 7.73 21.38
CA GLN A 295 -2.36 7.76 22.69
C GLN A 295 -2.26 9.17 23.30
N THR A 296 -1.10 9.83 23.18
CA THR A 296 -0.92 11.23 23.59
C THR A 296 -1.89 12.16 22.86
N LEU A 297 -2.02 12.01 21.54
CA LEU A 297 -2.97 12.76 20.73
C LEU A 297 -4.42 12.56 21.23
N MET A 298 -4.84 11.32 21.47
CA MET A 298 -6.17 11.03 22.01
C MET A 298 -6.37 11.66 23.40
N GLY A 299 -5.35 11.68 24.24
CA GLY A 299 -5.38 12.38 25.53
C GLY A 299 -5.62 13.88 25.39
N VAL A 300 -4.98 14.53 24.42
CA VAL A 300 -5.20 15.95 24.12
C VAL A 300 -6.60 16.20 23.57
N ILE A 301 -7.08 15.35 22.65
CA ILE A 301 -8.45 15.43 22.11
C ILE A 301 -9.49 15.38 23.23
N ASN A 302 -9.36 14.43 24.15
CA ASN A 302 -10.29 14.25 25.25
C ASN A 302 -10.22 15.40 26.27
N LYS A 303 -9.01 15.83 26.62
CA LYS A 303 -8.78 16.92 27.58
C LYS A 303 -9.40 18.24 27.13
N HIS A 304 -9.41 18.50 25.83
CA HIS A 304 -9.89 19.75 25.24
C HIS A 304 -11.26 19.62 24.56
N ASP A 305 -11.96 18.48 24.73
CA ASP A 305 -13.30 18.21 24.17
C ASP A 305 -13.38 18.43 22.63
N LEU A 306 -12.30 18.06 21.93
CA LEU A 306 -12.15 18.31 20.49
C LEU A 306 -12.96 17.34 19.61
N GLU A 307 -13.58 16.33 20.20
CA GLU A 307 -14.43 15.35 19.48
C GLU A 307 -15.67 16.00 18.83
N LYS A 308 -16.08 17.17 19.33
CA LYS A 308 -17.21 17.93 18.77
C LYS A 308 -16.86 18.64 17.46
N GLU A 309 -15.60 18.98 17.28
CA GLU A 309 -15.10 19.75 16.13
C GLU A 309 -14.34 18.87 15.13
N CYS A 310 -13.84 17.72 15.57
CA CYS A 310 -13.03 16.83 14.76
C CYS A 310 -13.70 15.47 14.53
N PHE A 311 -13.55 14.95 13.32
CA PHE A 311 -13.96 13.59 13.00
C PHE A 311 -12.93 12.59 13.55
N ILE A 312 -13.25 11.93 14.66
CA ILE A 312 -12.36 10.97 15.30
C ILE A 312 -12.90 9.56 15.13
N LYS A 313 -12.08 8.67 14.54
CA LYS A 313 -12.36 7.25 14.42
C LYS A 313 -11.11 6.45 14.76
N ALA A 314 -10.86 6.32 16.06
CA ALA A 314 -9.81 5.47 16.59
C ALA A 314 -10.25 4.00 16.62
N ARG A 315 -9.29 3.08 16.50
CA ARG A 315 -9.47 1.65 16.74
C ARG A 315 -8.34 1.15 17.63
N GLU A 316 -8.60 0.16 18.47
CA GLU A 316 -7.58 -0.44 19.34
C GLU A 316 -6.72 -1.43 18.56
N GLU A 317 -7.33 -2.16 17.63
CA GLU A 317 -6.66 -3.18 16.82
C GLU A 317 -6.41 -2.70 15.39
N TRP A 318 -5.37 -3.23 14.77
CA TRP A 318 -5.03 -2.94 13.39
C TRP A 318 -5.59 -4.02 12.46
N SER A 319 -6.23 -3.58 11.36
CA SER A 319 -6.65 -4.45 10.26
C SER A 319 -5.86 -4.11 8.98
N PRO A 320 -5.37 -5.14 8.24
CA PRO A 320 -4.74 -4.95 6.93
C PRO A 320 -5.75 -4.44 5.90
N ASP A 321 -6.90 -5.09 5.85
CA ASP A 321 -7.95 -4.82 4.89
C ASP A 321 -8.89 -3.72 5.36
N GLU A 322 -9.27 -2.90 4.38
CA GLU A 322 -10.27 -1.85 4.53
C GLU A 322 -11.49 -2.24 3.69
N SER A 323 -12.64 -2.36 4.34
CA SER A 323 -13.90 -2.62 3.63
C SER A 323 -14.25 -1.44 2.71
N PRO A 324 -15.05 -1.65 1.64
CA PRO A 324 -15.51 -0.54 0.80
C PRO A 324 -16.14 0.60 1.60
N GLU A 325 -16.91 0.28 2.64
CA GLU A 325 -17.61 1.24 3.50
C GLU A 325 -16.65 2.03 4.38
N THR A 326 -15.72 1.33 5.04
CA THR A 326 -14.74 1.95 5.95
C THR A 326 -13.75 2.82 5.18
N ARG A 327 -13.33 2.38 3.99
CA ARG A 327 -12.58 3.18 3.02
C ARG A 327 -13.34 4.43 2.59
N GLN A 328 -14.63 4.30 2.25
CA GLN A 328 -15.44 5.45 1.84
C GLN A 328 -15.66 6.43 2.99
N GLN A 329 -15.79 5.94 4.23
CA GLN A 329 -15.83 6.78 5.43
C GLN A 329 -14.53 7.55 5.64
N TYR A 330 -13.37 6.90 5.50
CA TYR A 330 -12.08 7.57 5.59
C TYR A 330 -11.93 8.67 4.53
N VAL A 331 -12.30 8.35 3.28
CA VAL A 331 -12.33 9.33 2.19
C VAL A 331 -13.26 10.52 2.50
N LYS A 332 -14.44 10.27 3.08
CA LYS A 332 -15.35 11.33 3.53
C LYS A 332 -14.69 12.18 4.62
N ALA A 333 -14.01 11.59 5.60
CA ALA A 333 -13.29 12.32 6.63
C ALA A 333 -12.25 13.28 6.03
N LEU A 334 -11.48 12.83 5.04
CA LEU A 334 -10.50 13.69 4.34
C LEU A 334 -11.16 14.83 3.56
N LEU A 335 -12.30 14.60 2.91
CA LEU A 335 -13.03 15.64 2.17
C LEU A 335 -13.74 16.64 3.08
N GLN A 336 -14.19 16.19 4.25
CA GLN A 336 -15.06 16.94 5.16
C GLN A 336 -14.30 17.60 6.31
N SER A 337 -12.98 17.43 6.39
CA SER A 337 -12.16 17.99 7.47
C SER A 337 -11.08 18.92 6.94
N ASP A 338 -10.96 20.11 7.50
CA ASP A 338 -9.92 21.06 7.07
C ASP A 338 -8.50 20.52 7.31
N LEU A 339 -8.27 19.94 8.48
CA LEU A 339 -6.99 19.38 8.90
C LEU A 339 -7.06 17.85 9.02
N THR A 340 -5.92 17.18 8.84
CA THR A 340 -5.76 15.74 9.13
C THR A 340 -4.60 15.54 10.10
N LEU A 341 -4.90 15.00 11.28
CA LEU A 341 -3.90 14.77 12.33
C LEU A 341 -3.10 13.52 12.00
N SER A 342 -1.77 13.69 11.90
CA SER A 342 -0.82 12.66 11.47
C SER A 342 0.24 12.40 12.56
N PRO A 343 -0.15 11.80 13.71
CA PRO A 343 0.78 11.33 14.72
C PRO A 343 1.68 10.23 14.18
N VAL A 344 2.91 10.20 14.72
CA VAL A 344 3.87 9.17 14.37
C VAL A 344 3.31 7.77 14.65
N GLY A 345 3.65 6.83 13.77
CA GLY A 345 3.37 5.41 13.96
C GLY A 345 4.66 4.68 14.33
N GLN A 346 4.87 3.54 13.69
CA GLN A 346 6.16 2.83 13.71
C GLN A 346 7.26 3.63 13.00
N ASN A 347 6.89 4.44 11.99
CA ASN A 347 7.73 5.46 11.38
C ASN A 347 7.04 6.83 11.43
N THR A 348 7.82 7.91 11.37
CA THR A 348 7.33 9.29 11.26
C THR A 348 6.57 9.52 9.95
N GLU A 349 7.06 8.99 8.83
CA GLU A 349 6.39 9.06 7.54
C GLU A 349 5.26 8.03 7.48
N CYS A 350 4.02 8.48 7.28
CA CYS A 350 2.86 7.59 7.18
C CYS A 350 1.96 7.94 6.00
N TYR A 351 1.19 6.96 5.52
CA TYR A 351 0.30 7.11 4.36
C TYR A 351 -0.66 8.30 4.50
N ARG A 352 -1.14 8.54 5.74
CA ARG A 352 -2.09 9.62 6.07
C ARG A 352 -1.61 11.00 5.60
N ILE A 353 -0.30 11.26 5.64
CA ILE A 353 0.28 12.54 5.19
C ILE A 353 -0.03 12.77 3.71
N TYR A 354 0.20 11.75 2.88
CA TYR A 354 -0.02 11.83 1.44
C TYR A 354 -1.50 11.78 1.10
N GLU A 355 -2.26 10.91 1.77
CA GLU A 355 -3.70 10.74 1.56
C GLU A 355 -4.49 12.02 1.86
N ALA A 356 -4.17 12.69 2.98
CA ALA A 356 -4.78 13.98 3.32
C ALA A 356 -4.50 15.04 2.25
N CYS A 357 -3.25 15.14 1.81
CA CYS A 357 -2.82 16.10 0.82
C CYS A 357 -3.50 15.88 -0.55
N GLU A 358 -3.68 14.62 -0.97
CA GLU A 358 -4.42 14.24 -2.19
C GLU A 358 -5.89 14.69 -2.16
N TYR A 359 -6.46 14.87 -0.97
CA TYR A 359 -7.87 15.25 -0.76
C TYR A 359 -8.05 16.69 -0.26
N GLY A 360 -6.95 17.45 -0.23
CA GLY A 360 -6.93 18.85 0.21
C GLY A 360 -7.20 19.05 1.69
N SER A 361 -7.17 17.98 2.50
CA SER A 361 -7.05 18.14 3.96
C SER A 361 -5.60 18.40 4.31
N ILE A 362 -5.35 19.41 5.14
CA ILE A 362 -3.98 19.85 5.43
C ILE A 362 -3.39 18.91 6.50
N PRO A 363 -2.28 18.22 6.20
CA PRO A 363 -1.60 17.40 7.21
C PRO A 363 -1.10 18.26 8.37
N VAL A 364 -1.46 17.89 9.59
CA VAL A 364 -0.81 18.30 10.83
C VAL A 364 0.10 17.15 11.26
N ILE A 365 1.40 17.34 11.12
CA ILE A 365 2.41 16.28 11.19
C ILE A 365 3.21 16.44 12.47
N GLU A 366 3.33 15.36 13.24
CA GLU A 366 4.26 15.32 14.36
C GLU A 366 5.70 15.15 13.85
N ASP A 367 6.50 16.20 14.01
CA ASP A 367 7.88 16.28 13.55
C ASP A 367 8.85 15.69 14.58
N LYS A 368 8.70 14.38 14.80
CA LYS A 368 9.43 13.59 15.79
C LYS A 368 10.03 12.35 15.16
N MET A 369 11.31 12.08 15.43
CA MET A 369 11.96 10.83 15.03
C MET A 369 11.37 9.66 15.82
N THR A 370 11.01 8.58 15.13
CA THR A 370 10.67 7.29 15.77
C THR A 370 11.94 6.50 16.13
N PRO A 371 11.87 5.52 17.04
CA PRO A 371 13.00 4.64 17.34
C PRO A 371 13.54 3.94 16.09
N GLY A 372 14.84 3.66 16.08
CA GLY A 372 15.53 2.99 14.98
C GLY A 372 16.77 3.75 14.52
N THR A 373 17.27 3.39 13.35
CA THR A 373 18.44 4.00 12.70
C THR A 373 18.06 4.95 11.57
N CYS A 374 16.78 5.30 11.46
CA CYS A 374 16.30 6.33 10.55
C CYS A 374 16.98 7.67 10.89
N GLY A 375 17.25 8.48 9.87
CA GLY A 375 17.60 9.88 10.08
C GLY A 375 18.86 10.35 9.37
N ASN A 376 19.55 11.29 10.03
CA ASN A 376 20.59 12.12 9.44
C ASN A 376 21.83 11.34 9.01
N ASN A 377 22.50 11.86 7.98
CA ASN A 377 23.82 11.46 7.56
C ASN A 377 24.71 12.69 7.36
N ASP A 378 25.96 12.48 6.97
CA ASP A 378 26.93 13.57 6.81
C ASP A 378 26.49 14.64 5.79
N LYS A 379 25.58 14.29 4.88
CA LYS A 379 25.04 15.18 3.84
C LYS A 379 23.76 15.90 4.27
N TYR A 380 23.00 15.33 5.20
CA TYR A 380 21.65 15.76 5.53
C TYR A 380 21.36 15.70 7.03
N ASP A 381 20.98 16.84 7.60
CA ASP A 381 20.77 17.05 9.04
C ASP A 381 19.31 17.35 9.44
N ASN A 382 18.37 17.30 8.49
CA ASN A 382 17.00 17.77 8.65
C ASN A 382 15.93 16.66 8.78
N ALA A 383 16.32 15.45 9.19
CA ALA A 383 15.38 14.38 9.53
C ALA A 383 14.52 14.74 10.76
N PRO A 384 13.31 14.16 10.90
CA PRO A 384 12.63 13.24 9.98
C PRO A 384 12.03 13.98 8.77
N LEU A 385 11.48 13.22 7.83
CA LEU A 385 10.72 13.70 6.67
C LEU A 385 11.56 14.61 5.75
N ARG A 386 12.85 14.29 5.57
CA ARG A 386 13.79 15.14 4.82
C ARG A 386 13.28 15.46 3.43
N LEU A 387 12.88 14.43 2.68
CA LEU A 387 12.41 14.62 1.30
C LEU A 387 11.18 15.52 1.26
N LEU A 388 10.26 15.35 2.21
CA LEU A 388 9.07 16.17 2.32
C LEU A 388 9.45 17.63 2.62
N LYS A 389 10.24 17.87 3.67
CA LYS A 389 10.71 19.21 4.10
C LYS A 389 11.51 19.92 3.01
N TYR A 390 12.34 19.20 2.26
CA TYR A 390 13.08 19.75 1.12
C TYR A 390 12.16 20.40 0.08
N HIS A 391 10.97 19.83 -0.13
CA HIS A 391 9.96 20.34 -1.05
C HIS A 391 9.03 21.40 -0.45
N LYS A 392 9.25 21.82 0.81
CA LYS A 392 8.56 22.92 1.49
C LYS A 392 7.03 22.84 1.36
N PRO A 393 6.41 21.78 1.90
CA PRO A 393 4.95 21.64 1.83
C PRO A 393 4.27 22.74 2.65
N PRO A 394 3.07 23.18 2.24
CA PRO A 394 2.21 24.04 3.05
C PRO A 394 1.49 23.22 4.13
N PHE A 395 2.24 22.40 4.88
CA PHE A 395 1.75 21.56 5.97
C PHE A 395 2.04 22.21 7.31
N ILE A 396 1.39 21.71 8.35
CA ILE A 396 1.61 22.16 9.73
C ILE A 396 2.47 21.11 10.40
N PHE A 397 3.61 21.52 10.96
CA PHE A 397 4.50 20.63 11.72
C PHE A 397 4.43 21.02 13.19
N VAL A 398 4.14 20.05 14.06
CA VAL A 398 4.13 20.21 15.52
C VAL A 398 5.24 19.35 16.11
N LYS A 399 5.89 19.82 17.18
CA LYS A 399 6.89 19.03 17.92
C LYS A 399 6.21 18.14 18.95
N ASP A 400 5.12 18.62 19.53
CA ASP A 400 4.31 17.88 20.49
C ASP A 400 2.81 18.11 20.27
N TRP A 401 1.99 17.10 20.59
CA TRP A 401 0.54 17.20 20.47
C TRP A 401 -0.08 18.21 21.44
N SER A 402 0.65 18.67 22.47
CA SER A 402 0.25 19.81 23.31
C SER A 402 0.06 21.11 22.53
N GLU A 403 0.64 21.23 21.34
CA GLU A 403 0.47 22.39 20.45
C GLU A 403 -0.86 22.38 19.69
N LEU A 404 -1.55 21.23 19.64
CA LEU A 404 -2.76 21.04 18.85
C LEU A 404 -3.87 22.06 19.16
N PRO A 405 -4.20 22.37 20.44
CA PRO A 405 -5.24 23.35 20.74
C PRO A 405 -4.95 24.72 20.11
N THR A 406 -3.71 25.18 20.17
CA THR A 406 -3.27 26.44 19.55
C THR A 406 -3.40 26.39 18.03
N VAL A 407 -2.96 25.29 17.40
CA VAL A 407 -3.10 25.09 15.94
C VAL A 407 -4.57 25.16 15.51
N LEU A 408 -5.47 24.53 16.28
CA LEU A 408 -6.90 24.55 15.99
C LEU A 408 -7.51 25.94 16.19
N GLU A 409 -7.12 26.67 17.24
CA GLU A 409 -7.58 28.04 17.48
C GLU A 409 -7.17 28.98 16.33
N GLU A 410 -5.90 28.95 15.94
CA GLU A 410 -5.40 29.74 14.81
C GLU A 410 -6.14 29.42 13.51
N TYR A 411 -6.42 28.13 13.27
CA TYR A 411 -7.13 27.71 12.08
C TYR A 411 -8.62 28.07 12.12
N ARG A 412 -9.23 28.09 13.32
CA ARG A 412 -10.62 28.50 13.55
C ARG A 412 -10.83 29.97 13.21
N MET A 413 -9.88 30.83 13.57
CA MET A 413 -9.92 32.27 13.30
C MET A 413 -9.79 32.65 11.82
N LEU A 414 -9.42 31.71 10.94
CA LEU A 414 -9.32 31.96 9.50
C LEU A 414 -10.69 32.19 8.87
N SER A 415 -10.74 33.14 7.93
CA SER A 415 -11.92 33.32 7.09
C SER A 415 -12.20 32.08 6.23
N PRO A 416 -13.45 31.81 5.84
CA PRO A 416 -13.77 30.72 4.91
C PRO A 416 -12.94 30.79 3.63
N GLN A 417 -12.67 31.99 3.11
CA GLN A 417 -11.86 32.23 1.92
C GLN A 417 -10.40 31.81 2.13
N ASP A 418 -9.80 32.11 3.29
CA ASP A 418 -8.44 31.70 3.61
C ASP A 418 -8.31 30.18 3.70
N LYS A 419 -9.32 29.50 4.28
CA LYS A 419 -9.37 28.03 4.33
C LYS A 419 -9.42 27.43 2.93
N VAL A 420 -10.23 28.00 2.02
CA VAL A 420 -10.28 27.61 0.60
C VAL A 420 -8.93 27.83 -0.09
N VAL A 421 -8.27 28.96 0.15
CA VAL A 421 -6.94 29.26 -0.41
C VAL A 421 -5.90 28.24 0.08
N ARG A 422 -5.87 27.92 1.38
CA ARG A 422 -4.94 26.92 1.92
C ARG A 422 -5.19 25.53 1.34
N ARG A 423 -6.44 25.11 1.21
CA ARG A 423 -6.84 23.85 0.56
C ARG A 423 -6.35 23.75 -0.89
N ARG A 424 -6.54 24.82 -1.68
CA ARG A 424 -6.03 24.90 -3.05
C ARG A 424 -4.50 24.78 -3.10
N LYS A 425 -3.80 25.49 -2.20
CA LYS A 425 -2.33 25.42 -2.09
C LYS A 425 -1.85 24.00 -1.80
N VAL A 426 -2.50 23.26 -0.91
CA VAL A 426 -2.17 21.86 -0.58
C VAL A 426 -2.39 20.94 -1.79
N LEU A 427 -3.54 21.04 -2.47
CA LEU A 427 -3.84 20.23 -3.66
C LEU A 427 -2.85 20.51 -4.80
N GLU A 428 -2.54 21.78 -5.05
CA GLU A 428 -1.53 22.17 -6.04
C GLU A 428 -0.14 21.66 -5.66
N TRP A 429 0.25 21.78 -4.39
CA TRP A 429 1.54 21.30 -3.91
C TRP A 429 1.64 19.78 -4.08
N CYS A 430 0.59 19.01 -3.73
CA CYS A 430 0.54 17.56 -3.89
C CYS A 430 0.85 17.15 -5.34
N ASN A 431 0.14 17.78 -6.28
CA ASN A 431 0.29 17.53 -7.71
C ASN A 431 1.69 17.92 -8.21
N LYS A 432 2.20 19.08 -7.77
CA LYS A 432 3.55 19.54 -8.10
C LYS A 432 4.63 18.59 -7.52
N PHE A 433 4.43 18.09 -6.30
CA PHE A 433 5.34 17.13 -5.65
C PHE A 433 5.43 15.83 -6.44
N LYS A 434 4.29 15.22 -6.81
CA LYS A 434 4.26 14.04 -7.69
C LYS A 434 4.96 14.28 -9.02
N GLY A 435 4.73 15.44 -9.64
CA GLY A 435 5.44 15.86 -10.87
C GLY A 435 6.95 15.92 -10.67
N LYS A 436 7.43 16.57 -9.59
CA LYS A 436 8.86 16.61 -9.26
C LYS A 436 9.46 15.22 -9.01
N MET A 437 8.74 14.33 -8.36
CA MET A 437 9.19 12.94 -8.14
C MET A 437 9.29 12.17 -9.45
N LYS A 438 8.30 12.33 -10.33
CA LYS A 438 8.32 11.77 -11.69
C LYS A 438 9.53 12.27 -12.47
N ASP A 439 9.72 13.59 -12.55
CA ASP A 439 10.82 14.19 -13.31
C ASP A 439 12.18 13.80 -12.75
N ARG A 440 12.32 13.75 -11.42
CA ARG A 440 13.52 13.27 -10.74
C ARG A 440 13.82 11.82 -11.11
N PHE A 441 12.83 10.93 -11.03
CA PHE A 441 12.97 9.52 -11.39
C PHE A 441 13.39 9.35 -12.85
N LEU A 442 12.65 9.97 -13.79
CA LEU A 442 12.93 9.85 -15.22
C LEU A 442 14.34 10.38 -15.56
N ARG A 443 14.76 11.48 -14.94
CA ARG A 443 16.12 12.02 -15.10
C ARG A 443 17.18 11.05 -14.63
N ILE A 444 17.03 10.48 -13.43
CA ILE A 444 17.99 9.51 -12.87
C ILE A 444 18.09 8.28 -13.78
N ILE A 445 16.96 7.69 -14.16
CA ILE A 445 16.93 6.52 -15.04
C ILE A 445 17.58 6.85 -16.39
N ASN A 446 17.22 7.96 -17.02
CA ASN A 446 17.79 8.33 -18.31
C ASN A 446 19.31 8.57 -18.24
N GLN A 447 19.80 9.19 -17.16
CA GLN A 447 21.24 9.45 -16.99
C GLN A 447 22.04 8.19 -16.66
N LYS A 448 21.50 7.31 -15.82
CA LYS A 448 22.21 6.16 -15.27
C LYS A 448 22.10 4.91 -16.14
N PHE A 449 20.93 4.64 -16.72
CA PHE A 449 20.74 3.47 -17.59
C PHE A 449 21.15 3.76 -19.04
N PHE A 450 20.99 5.00 -19.49
CA PHE A 450 21.20 5.39 -20.90
C PHE A 450 22.10 6.62 -21.02
N PRO A 451 23.33 6.58 -20.45
CA PRO A 451 24.26 7.69 -20.59
C PRO A 451 24.51 7.97 -22.07
N LYS A 452 24.52 9.26 -22.45
CA LYS A 452 24.96 9.64 -23.79
C LYS A 452 26.42 9.19 -23.94
N LYS A 453 26.71 8.37 -24.95
CA LYS A 453 28.09 8.10 -25.35
C LYS A 453 28.71 9.45 -25.74
N SER A 454 29.71 9.88 -24.97
CA SER A 454 30.51 11.08 -25.25
C SER A 454 31.36 10.88 -26.49
#